data_AF-A0A0F2JIC2-F1
#
_entry.id   AF-A0A0F2JIC2-F1
#
_cell.length_a   1.000
_cell.length_b   1.000
_cell.length_c   1.000
_cell.angle_alpha   90.00
_cell.angle_beta   90.00
_cell.angle_gamma   90.00
#
_symmetry.space_group_name_H-M   'P 1'
#
loop_
_entity.id
_entity.type
_entity.pdbx_description
1 polymer ?
#
loop_
_entity_poly.entity_id
_entity_poly.type
_entity_poly.pdbx_seq_one_letter_code
_entity_poly.pdbx_strand_id
1 'polypeptide(L)'
;MTTTEIPVEQKDLSNSSSLAVPLLKKKIPFWRRSAALNGGIIIIALVVLFALFPTFVAHFSPNAQNSDTMLASPSWSHPFGTDNFGRDVLSRVAWGTRIDLTIGLLATAVPIIMGSLLGLLAGYYGGWIDTVLMRILDIVMAFPFIVLIISALDVSIQAQVINLLGELQRSLNLTLLFISHDLRVVRHVAHRVAVMYLGKIVELAPTEELFLKGYHPYSQILIKAAPILDPRARTREYAIEGEPPSPINVPKGCRFHPRCPYAGEVCRTEEPDLCATENGRYVACHFPLMG
;
A
#
# COMPACT_ATOMS: atom_id res chain seq x y z
N MET A 1 13.68 -52.22 -38.42
CA MET A 1 14.09 -51.08 -37.58
C MET A 1 13.80 -51.45 -36.15
N THR A 2 14.88 -51.58 -35.39
CA THR A 2 15.04 -52.23 -34.09
C THR A 2 14.52 -51.34 -32.96
N THR A 3 13.58 -51.84 -32.17
CA THR A 3 13.25 -51.28 -30.85
C THR A 3 14.27 -51.80 -29.86
N THR A 4 15.21 -50.96 -29.45
CA THR A 4 16.14 -51.25 -28.36
C THR A 4 15.39 -51.18 -27.03
N GLU A 5 15.11 -52.35 -26.46
CA GLU A 5 14.70 -52.48 -25.06
C GLU A 5 15.87 -52.08 -24.15
N ILE A 6 15.64 -51.08 -23.30
CA ILE A 6 16.57 -50.70 -22.23
C ILE A 6 16.23 -51.61 -21.04
N PRO A 7 17.16 -52.41 -20.50
CA PRO A 7 16.89 -53.22 -19.33
C PRO A 7 16.86 -52.31 -18.10
N VAL A 8 15.71 -52.30 -17.40
CA VAL A 8 15.61 -51.69 -16.07
C VAL A 8 16.21 -52.66 -15.07
N GLU A 9 17.41 -52.35 -14.60
CA GLU A 9 18.10 -53.09 -13.56
C GLU A 9 17.37 -52.91 -12.22
N GLN A 10 16.55 -53.91 -11.85
CA GLN A 10 15.92 -54.02 -10.54
C GLN A 10 17.00 -54.29 -9.50
N LYS A 11 17.52 -53.22 -8.91
CA LYS A 11 18.41 -53.29 -7.76
C LYS A 11 17.61 -53.62 -6.50
N ASP A 12 17.92 -54.76 -5.90
CA ASP A 12 17.34 -55.31 -4.69
C ASP A 12 17.09 -54.27 -3.58
N LEU A 13 15.82 -54.06 -3.25
CA LEU A 13 15.35 -53.21 -2.14
C LEU A 13 15.39 -53.90 -0.77
N SER A 14 16.08 -55.04 -0.64
CA SER A 14 16.15 -55.82 0.61
C SER A 14 17.30 -55.44 1.55
N ASN A 15 18.13 -54.45 1.20
CA ASN A 15 19.32 -54.10 1.99
C ASN A 15 19.50 -52.58 2.25
N SER A 16 18.40 -51.84 2.46
CA SER A 16 18.45 -50.40 2.80
C SER A 16 18.48 -50.12 4.31
N SER A 17 18.64 -51.14 5.16
CA SER A 17 18.64 -51.02 6.62
C SER A 17 19.96 -50.47 7.22
N SER A 18 20.90 -49.97 6.41
CA SER A 18 22.23 -49.54 6.88
C SER A 18 22.60 -48.07 6.63
N LEU A 19 21.73 -47.25 6.03
CA LEU A 19 21.94 -45.79 5.97
C LEU A 19 21.19 -45.09 7.10
N ALA A 20 21.52 -45.47 8.34
CA ALA A 20 21.19 -44.67 9.50
C ALA A 20 22.00 -43.36 9.44
N VAL A 21 21.40 -42.30 8.90
CA VAL A 21 21.90 -40.94 9.05
C VAL A 21 22.06 -40.70 10.56
N PRO A 22 23.28 -40.43 11.07
CA PRO A 22 23.42 -40.12 12.48
C PRO A 22 22.72 -38.79 12.70
N LEU A 23 21.51 -38.84 13.27
CA LEU A 23 20.82 -37.67 13.80
C LEU A 23 21.72 -37.08 14.88
N LEU A 24 22.56 -36.14 14.48
CA LEU A 24 23.36 -35.32 15.38
C LEU A 24 22.38 -34.49 16.22
N LYS A 25 21.88 -35.08 17.31
CA LYS A 25 21.25 -34.35 18.41
C LYS A 25 22.36 -33.49 19.01
N LYS A 26 22.60 -32.33 18.41
CA LYS A 26 23.42 -31.27 18.97
C LYS A 26 22.72 -30.86 20.26
N LYS A 27 23.10 -31.48 21.38
CA LYS A 27 22.68 -31.06 22.72
C LYS A 27 23.26 -29.66 22.92
N ILE A 28 22.46 -28.65 22.58
CA ILE A 28 22.76 -27.27 22.92
C ILE A 28 22.95 -27.26 24.45
N PRO A 29 24.10 -26.81 24.96
CA PRO A 29 24.40 -26.93 26.38
C PRO A 29 23.30 -26.22 27.18
N PHE A 30 22.70 -26.95 28.12
CA PHE A 30 21.60 -26.48 28.96
C PHE A 30 21.88 -25.10 29.59
N TRP A 31 23.15 -24.84 29.91
CA TRP A 31 23.63 -23.58 30.48
C TRP A 31 23.49 -22.36 29.54
N ARG A 32 23.62 -22.57 28.21
CA ARG A 32 23.41 -21.53 27.19
C ARG A 32 21.92 -21.24 26.94
N ARG A 33 21.05 -22.21 27.26
CA ARG A 33 19.59 -22.04 27.22
C ARG A 33 19.13 -21.14 28.36
N SER A 34 19.65 -21.34 29.57
CA SER A 34 19.28 -20.53 30.75
C SER A 34 19.81 -19.09 30.67
N ALA A 35 21.05 -18.86 30.23
CA ALA A 35 21.59 -17.50 30.11
C ALA A 35 20.86 -16.66 29.05
N ALA A 36 20.53 -17.25 27.89
CA ALA A 36 19.78 -16.56 26.84
C ALA A 36 18.31 -16.30 27.24
N LEU A 37 17.66 -17.26 27.91
CA LEU A 37 16.31 -17.09 28.48
C LEU A 37 16.29 -16.01 29.55
N ASN A 38 17.25 -16.04 30.49
CA ASN A 38 17.35 -15.04 31.54
C ASN A 38 17.64 -13.65 30.96
N GLY A 39 18.52 -13.55 29.96
CA GLY A 39 18.77 -12.31 29.24
C GLY A 39 17.51 -11.76 28.56
N GLY A 40 16.74 -12.63 27.89
CA GLY A 40 15.47 -12.24 27.28
C GLY A 40 14.42 -11.78 28.30
N ILE A 41 14.28 -12.49 29.43
CA ILE A 41 13.36 -12.12 30.51
C ILE A 41 13.75 -10.76 31.11
N ILE A 42 15.04 -10.50 31.32
CA ILE A 42 15.53 -9.22 31.83
C ILE A 42 15.20 -8.08 30.87
N ILE A 43 15.42 -8.27 29.56
CA ILE A 43 15.11 -7.24 28.55
C ILE A 43 13.60 -6.96 28.52
N ILE A 44 12.77 -7.99 28.51
CA ILE A 44 11.30 -7.83 28.53
C ILE A 44 10.86 -7.12 29.82
N ALA A 45 11.41 -7.49 30.97
CA ALA A 45 11.11 -6.84 32.24
C ALA A 45 11.50 -5.35 32.22
N LEU A 46 12.63 -4.99 31.62
CA LEU A 46 13.05 -3.59 31.45
C LEU A 46 12.10 -2.82 30.53
N VAL A 47 11.67 -3.41 29.41
CA VAL A 47 10.71 -2.78 28.49
C VAL A 47 9.35 -2.58 29.15
N VAL A 48 8.86 -3.58 29.89
CA VAL A 48 7.60 -3.49 30.64
C VAL A 48 7.72 -2.44 31.73
N LEU A 49 8.83 -2.39 32.46
CA LEU A 49 9.08 -1.37 33.48
C LEU A 49 9.09 0.04 32.87
N PHE A 50 9.78 0.22 31.75
CA PHE A 50 9.82 1.46 30.99
C PHE A 50 8.42 1.92 30.54
N ALA A 51 7.56 0.97 30.16
CA ALA A 51 6.18 1.25 29.75
C ALA A 51 5.21 1.51 30.91
N LEU A 52 5.43 0.91 32.09
CA LEU A 52 4.59 1.12 33.28
C LEU A 52 4.87 2.46 33.95
N PHE A 53 6.09 2.97 33.85
CA PHE A 53 6.52 4.21 34.50
C PHE A 53 7.01 5.27 33.48
N PRO A 54 6.18 5.68 32.49
CA PRO A 54 6.60 6.65 31.49
C PRO A 54 6.87 8.01 32.13
N THR A 55 6.17 8.38 33.19
CA THR A 55 6.38 9.64 33.94
C THR A 55 7.74 9.73 34.63
N PHE A 56 8.40 8.61 34.91
CA PHE A 56 9.74 8.60 35.51
C PHE A 56 10.84 8.78 34.44
N VAL A 57 10.57 8.34 33.22
CA VAL A 57 11.55 8.37 32.12
C VAL A 57 11.38 9.61 31.24
N ALA A 58 10.15 10.06 31.06
CA ALA A 58 9.76 11.18 30.22
C ALA A 58 9.09 12.26 31.08
N HIS A 59 9.73 13.42 31.15
CA HIS A 59 9.27 14.54 31.96
C HIS A 59 8.19 15.38 31.26
N PHE A 60 8.10 15.30 29.92
CA PHE A 60 7.16 16.09 29.12
C PHE A 60 5.92 15.27 28.74
N SER A 61 4.80 15.96 28.54
CA SER A 61 3.61 15.31 28.01
C SER A 61 3.83 14.97 26.52
N PRO A 62 3.38 13.80 26.03
CA PRO A 62 3.64 13.36 24.66
C PRO A 62 2.93 14.22 23.60
N ASN A 63 1.96 15.02 24.02
CA ASN A 63 1.14 15.86 23.15
C ASN A 63 1.45 17.37 23.28
N ALA A 64 2.36 17.77 24.18
CA ALA A 64 2.77 19.18 24.26
C ALA A 64 3.52 19.56 22.99
N GLN A 65 2.98 20.55 22.26
CA GLN A 65 3.57 21.09 21.05
C GLN A 65 4.24 22.42 21.39
N ASN A 66 5.46 22.61 20.89
CA ASN A 66 6.16 23.87 21.01
C ASN A 66 6.76 24.26 19.65
N SER A 67 6.19 25.29 19.02
CA SER A 67 6.61 25.77 17.70
C SER A 67 8.04 26.33 17.71
N ASP A 68 8.54 26.78 18.86
CA ASP A 68 9.88 27.38 18.98
C ASP A 68 11.00 26.32 18.95
N THR A 69 10.65 25.05 19.19
CA THR A 69 11.61 23.94 19.25
C THR A 69 11.31 22.88 18.20
N MET A 70 10.88 23.26 16.99
CA MET A 70 10.70 22.31 15.89
C MET A 70 12.06 21.78 15.42
N LEU A 71 12.17 20.45 15.26
CA LEU A 71 13.40 19.79 14.78
C LEU A 71 14.68 20.13 15.56
N ALA A 72 14.55 20.43 16.85
CA ALA A 72 15.68 20.66 17.74
C ALA A 72 16.54 19.38 17.87
N SER A 73 17.85 19.58 17.85
CA SER A 73 18.86 18.53 18.06
C SER A 73 18.83 17.99 19.50
N PRO A 74 19.41 16.80 19.75
CA PRO A 74 19.52 16.23 21.09
C PRO A 74 20.13 17.21 22.10
N SER A 75 19.45 17.40 23.22
CA SER A 75 19.84 18.32 24.30
C SER A 75 19.45 17.73 25.65
N TRP A 76 19.92 18.33 26.75
CA TRP A 76 19.59 17.85 28.09
C TRP A 76 18.10 18.00 28.43
N SER A 77 17.40 18.95 27.82
CA SER A 77 15.93 19.07 27.93
C SER A 77 15.22 18.09 27.01
N HIS A 78 15.77 17.80 25.83
CA HIS A 78 15.22 16.83 24.87
C HIS A 78 16.29 15.78 24.51
N PRO A 79 16.46 14.70 25.29
CA PRO A 79 17.56 13.75 25.11
C PRO A 79 17.64 13.12 23.72
N PHE A 80 16.50 12.97 23.04
CA PHE A 80 16.41 12.48 21.66
C PHE A 80 15.95 13.54 20.65
N GLY A 81 15.95 14.81 21.05
CA GLY A 81 15.46 15.93 20.24
C GLY A 81 13.94 15.95 20.12
N THR A 82 13.46 16.78 19.19
CA THR A 82 12.03 17.03 18.96
C THR A 82 11.62 16.71 17.51
N ASP A 83 10.35 16.38 17.30
CA ASP A 83 9.82 16.13 15.96
C ASP A 83 9.45 17.40 15.16
N ASN A 84 8.86 17.21 13.98
CA ASN A 84 8.37 18.28 13.11
C ASN A 84 7.29 19.17 13.74
N PHE A 85 6.77 18.83 14.92
CA PHE A 85 5.77 19.61 15.65
C PHE A 85 6.32 20.10 17.00
N GLY A 86 7.64 19.98 17.20
CA GLY A 86 8.33 20.38 18.42
C GLY A 86 7.99 19.52 19.64
N ARG A 87 7.53 18.28 19.43
CA ARG A 87 7.22 17.35 20.53
C ARG A 87 8.45 16.54 20.90
N ASP A 88 8.63 16.27 22.18
CA ASP A 88 9.75 15.48 22.71
C ASP A 88 9.69 14.00 22.24
N VAL A 89 10.74 13.56 21.54
CA VAL A 89 10.78 12.22 20.93
C VAL A 89 10.84 11.11 21.99
N LEU A 90 11.61 11.31 23.07
CA LEU A 90 11.71 10.33 24.17
C LEU A 90 10.35 10.10 24.84
N SER A 91 9.62 11.18 25.12
CA SER A 91 8.28 11.15 25.71
C SER A 91 7.27 10.43 24.82
N ARG A 92 7.37 10.63 23.50
CA ARG A 92 6.54 9.91 22.53
C ARG A 92 6.87 8.42 22.49
N VAL A 93 8.15 8.05 22.54
CA VAL A 93 8.56 6.63 22.58
C VAL A 93 8.09 5.97 23.87
N ALA A 94 8.28 6.60 25.03
CA ALA A 94 7.88 6.04 26.32
C ALA A 94 6.35 5.84 26.44
N TRP A 95 5.57 6.87 26.09
CA TRP A 95 4.10 6.77 26.10
C TRP A 95 3.57 5.87 24.99
N GLY A 96 4.18 5.88 23.81
CA GLY A 96 3.85 4.98 22.71
C GLY A 96 4.05 3.52 23.10
N THR A 97 5.17 3.19 23.76
CA THR A 97 5.46 1.84 24.25
C THR A 97 4.37 1.33 25.22
N ARG A 98 3.87 2.20 26.11
CA ARG A 98 2.73 1.85 27.00
C ARG A 98 1.48 1.55 26.22
N ILE A 99 1.13 2.41 25.27
CA ILE A 99 -0.06 2.23 24.42
C ILE A 99 0.05 0.92 23.64
N ASP A 100 1.17 0.68 22.97
CA ASP A 100 1.41 -0.52 22.18
C ASP A 100 1.30 -1.80 23.02
N LEU A 101 1.89 -1.81 24.23
CA LEU A 101 1.78 -2.95 25.14
C LEU A 101 0.34 -3.15 25.61
N THR A 102 -0.40 -2.09 25.93
CA THR A 102 -1.81 -2.23 26.35
C THR A 102 -2.70 -2.72 25.22
N ILE A 103 -2.52 -2.20 24.00
CA ILE A 103 -3.26 -2.65 22.82
C ILE A 103 -2.90 -4.09 22.51
N GLY A 104 -1.62 -4.45 22.49
CA GLY A 104 -1.17 -5.82 22.25
C GLY A 104 -1.74 -6.81 23.28
N LEU A 105 -1.74 -6.43 24.56
CA LEU A 105 -2.31 -7.27 25.63
C LEU A 105 -3.82 -7.46 25.42
N LEU A 106 -4.57 -6.37 25.19
CA LEU A 106 -6.02 -6.45 24.97
C LEU A 106 -6.37 -7.21 23.69
N ALA A 107 -5.64 -6.95 22.60
CA ALA A 107 -5.80 -7.62 21.31
C ALA A 107 -5.49 -9.12 21.40
N THR A 108 -4.72 -9.58 22.39
CA THR A 108 -4.46 -11.00 22.61
C THR A 108 -5.46 -11.61 23.60
N ALA A 109 -5.73 -10.92 24.72
CA ALA A 109 -6.60 -11.40 25.79
C ALA A 109 -8.05 -11.54 25.32
N VAL A 110 -8.59 -10.54 24.62
CA VAL A 110 -10.00 -10.54 24.21
C VAL A 110 -10.30 -11.69 23.23
N PRO A 111 -9.53 -11.93 22.15
CA PRO A 111 -9.78 -13.06 21.27
C PRO A 111 -9.54 -14.41 21.93
N ILE A 112 -8.56 -14.54 22.85
CA ILE A 112 -8.36 -15.79 23.59
C ILE A 112 -9.60 -16.11 24.43
N ILE A 113 -10.11 -15.13 25.18
CA ILE A 113 -11.29 -15.32 26.04
C ILE A 113 -12.53 -15.63 25.19
N MET A 114 -12.80 -14.78 24.19
CA MET A 114 -13.97 -14.92 23.32
C MET A 114 -13.91 -16.19 22.47
N GLY A 115 -12.77 -16.47 21.85
CA GLY A 115 -12.55 -17.65 21.00
C GLY A 115 -12.62 -18.95 21.79
N SER A 116 -12.04 -18.97 23.00
CA SER A 116 -12.13 -20.15 23.88
C SER A 116 -13.57 -20.40 24.35
N LEU A 117 -14.31 -19.34 24.70
CA LEU A 117 -15.72 -19.45 25.07
C LEU A 117 -16.58 -19.96 23.92
N LEU A 118 -16.42 -19.39 22.72
CA LEU A 118 -17.13 -19.82 21.51
C LEU A 118 -16.76 -21.25 21.10
N GLY A 119 -15.49 -21.62 21.19
CA GLY A 119 -15.02 -22.97 20.90
C GLY A 119 -15.59 -24.02 21.86
N LEU A 120 -15.64 -23.72 23.16
CA LEU A 120 -16.27 -24.59 24.16
C LEU A 120 -17.79 -24.72 23.93
N LEU A 121 -18.47 -23.63 23.58
CA LEU A 121 -19.89 -23.63 23.24
C LEU A 121 -20.18 -24.50 22.00
N ALA A 122 -19.40 -24.33 20.92
CA ALA A 122 -19.53 -25.14 19.71
C ALA A 122 -19.24 -26.62 19.98
N GLY A 123 -18.20 -26.92 20.77
CA GLY A 123 -17.84 -28.29 21.14
C GLY A 123 -18.87 -28.98 22.05
N TYR A 124 -19.57 -28.23 22.91
CA TYR A 124 -20.58 -28.79 23.82
C TYR A 124 -21.90 -29.10 23.11
N TYR A 125 -22.42 -28.16 22.31
CA TYR A 125 -23.73 -28.31 21.67
C TYR A 125 -23.66 -29.04 20.33
N GLY A 126 -22.53 -28.99 19.62
CA GLY A 126 -22.35 -29.62 18.31
C GLY A 126 -23.36 -29.17 17.25
N GLY A 127 -23.33 -29.81 16.08
CA GLY A 127 -24.35 -29.67 15.04
C GLY A 127 -24.42 -28.28 14.40
N TRP A 128 -25.58 -27.62 14.51
CA TRP A 128 -25.84 -26.37 13.79
C TRP A 128 -24.98 -25.19 14.30
N ILE A 129 -24.66 -25.15 15.59
CA ILE A 129 -23.83 -24.08 16.17
C ILE A 129 -22.41 -24.13 15.61
N ASP A 130 -21.83 -25.32 15.51
CA ASP A 130 -20.51 -25.53 14.90
C ASP A 130 -20.51 -25.10 13.42
N THR A 131 -21.57 -25.47 12.68
CA THR A 131 -21.73 -25.08 11.27
C THR A 131 -21.80 -23.57 11.10
N VAL A 132 -22.62 -22.87 11.89
CA VAL A 132 -22.76 -21.41 11.82
C VAL A 132 -21.45 -20.71 12.21
N LEU A 133 -20.80 -21.16 13.28
CA LEU A 133 -19.53 -20.60 13.74
C LEU A 133 -18.43 -20.73 12.67
N MET A 134 -18.29 -21.93 12.09
CA MET A 134 -17.31 -22.20 11.02
C MET A 134 -17.59 -21.36 9.77
N ARG A 135 -18.85 -21.19 9.36
CA ARG A 135 -19.21 -20.32 8.22
C ARG A 135 -18.83 -18.85 8.47
N ILE A 136 -19.05 -18.35 9.68
CA ILE A 136 -18.65 -16.98 10.04
C ILE A 136 -17.12 -16.85 10.04
N LEU A 137 -16.39 -17.80 10.63
CA LEU A 137 -14.93 -17.79 10.64
C LEU A 137 -14.34 -17.87 9.22
N ASP A 138 -14.89 -18.73 8.36
CA ASP A 138 -14.48 -18.84 6.95
C ASP A 138 -14.63 -17.49 6.22
N ILE A 139 -15.76 -16.80 6.41
CA ILE A 139 -16.03 -15.47 5.81
C ILE A 139 -15.06 -14.42 6.36
N VAL A 140 -14.89 -14.37 7.69
CA VAL A 140 -14.02 -13.40 8.39
C VAL A 140 -12.56 -13.62 8.04
N MET A 141 -12.11 -14.85 7.78
CA MET A 141 -10.73 -15.13 7.39
C MET A 141 -10.48 -14.92 5.89
N ALA A 142 -11.48 -15.16 5.04
CA ALA A 142 -11.37 -14.96 3.59
C ALA A 142 -11.30 -13.47 3.21
N PHE A 143 -12.11 -12.62 3.83
CA PHE A 143 -12.26 -11.23 3.41
C PHE A 143 -10.99 -10.35 3.61
N PRO A 144 -10.31 -10.35 4.77
CA PRO A 144 -9.16 -9.48 5.03
C PRO A 144 -7.93 -9.86 4.20
N PHE A 145 -7.68 -11.16 4.04
CA PHE A 145 -6.52 -11.65 3.30
C PHE A 145 -6.61 -11.34 1.80
N ILE A 146 -7.79 -11.49 1.19
CA ILE A 146 -7.97 -11.17 -0.23
C ILE A 146 -7.72 -9.69 -0.49
N VAL A 147 -8.28 -8.79 0.34
CA VAL A 147 -8.07 -7.34 0.20
C VAL A 147 -6.60 -6.97 0.43
N LEU A 148 -5.95 -7.56 1.44
CA LEU A 148 -4.53 -7.32 1.72
C LEU A 148 -3.62 -7.79 0.56
N ILE A 149 -3.87 -8.99 0.02
CA ILE A 149 -3.10 -9.55 -1.10
C ILE A 149 -3.24 -8.68 -2.35
N ILE A 150 -4.47 -8.23 -2.67
CA ILE A 150 -4.69 -7.34 -3.81
C ILE A 150 -3.97 -6.00 -3.62
N SER A 151 -3.94 -5.47 -2.39
CA SER A 151 -3.21 -4.23 -2.08
C SER A 151 -1.69 -4.38 -2.07
N ALA A 152 -1.19 -5.61 -1.89
CA ALA A 152 0.23 -5.95 -1.81
C ALA A 152 0.81 -6.52 -3.12
N LEU A 153 0.02 -6.58 -4.19
CA LEU A 153 0.50 -7.01 -5.50
C LEU A 153 1.58 -6.03 -5.99
N ASP A 154 2.81 -6.54 -6.07
CA ASP A 154 3.97 -5.83 -6.58
C ASP A 154 3.79 -5.44 -8.06
N VAL A 155 4.48 -4.39 -8.50
CA VAL A 155 4.46 -3.83 -9.87
C VAL A 155 4.78 -4.93 -10.91
N SER A 156 5.55 -5.94 -10.53
CA SER A 156 5.89 -7.10 -11.35
C SER A 156 4.71 -8.03 -11.66
N ILE A 157 3.78 -8.22 -10.71
CA ILE A 157 2.60 -9.09 -10.92
C ILE A 157 1.51 -8.34 -11.69
N GLN A 158 1.40 -7.02 -11.49
CA GLN A 158 0.49 -6.18 -12.28
C GLN A 158 0.74 -6.33 -13.79
N ALA A 159 2.01 -6.37 -14.22
CA ALA A 159 2.36 -6.55 -15.63
C ALA A 159 1.87 -7.90 -16.20
N GLN A 160 1.95 -8.98 -15.43
CA GLN A 160 1.47 -10.30 -15.87
C GLN A 160 -0.05 -10.34 -16.02
N VAL A 161 -0.78 -9.77 -15.06
CA VAL A 161 -2.24 -9.68 -15.11
C VAL A 161 -2.69 -8.83 -16.30
N ILE A 162 -2.00 -7.72 -16.56
CA ILE A 162 -2.27 -6.84 -17.70
C ILE A 162 -2.08 -7.56 -19.03
N ASN A 163 -0.98 -8.31 -19.19
CA ASN A 163 -0.73 -9.07 -20.41
C ASN A 163 -1.81 -10.13 -20.65
N LEU A 164 -2.20 -10.86 -19.61
CA LEU A 164 -3.29 -11.82 -19.67
C LEU A 164 -4.63 -11.15 -20.03
N LEU A 165 -4.95 -10.01 -19.42
CA LEU A 165 -6.15 -9.23 -19.76
C LEU A 165 -6.12 -8.79 -21.23
N GLY A 166 -4.97 -8.41 -21.77
CA GLY A 166 -4.80 -8.08 -23.19
C GLY A 166 -5.01 -9.29 -24.12
N GLU A 167 -4.52 -10.47 -23.74
CA GLU A 167 -4.77 -11.72 -24.48
C GLU A 167 -6.25 -12.12 -24.47
N LEU A 168 -6.90 -12.03 -23.31
CA LEU A 168 -8.34 -12.28 -23.17
C LEU A 168 -9.18 -11.28 -23.96
N GLN A 169 -8.82 -10.00 -23.92
CA GLN A 169 -9.51 -8.95 -24.66
C GLN A 169 -9.49 -9.22 -26.18
N ARG A 170 -8.36 -9.69 -26.72
CA ARG A 170 -8.22 -10.04 -28.14
C ARG A 170 -8.93 -11.34 -28.51
N SER A 171 -8.79 -12.39 -27.69
CA SER A 171 -9.38 -13.71 -27.97
C SER A 171 -10.91 -13.74 -27.84
N LEU A 172 -11.46 -12.96 -26.91
CA LEU A 172 -12.90 -12.89 -26.64
C LEU A 172 -13.58 -11.64 -27.24
N ASN A 173 -12.83 -10.79 -27.94
CA ASN A 173 -13.29 -9.54 -28.55
C ASN A 173 -14.09 -8.64 -27.59
N LEU A 174 -13.55 -8.43 -26.39
CA LEU A 174 -14.21 -7.69 -25.32
C LEU A 174 -13.91 -6.19 -25.37
N THR A 175 -14.86 -5.38 -24.89
CA THR A 175 -14.61 -3.97 -24.56
C THR A 175 -14.17 -3.87 -23.10
N LEU A 176 -12.97 -3.34 -22.87
CA LEU A 176 -12.38 -3.20 -21.53
C LEU A 176 -12.29 -1.72 -21.14
N LEU A 177 -12.89 -1.37 -20.00
CA LEU A 177 -12.69 -0.07 -19.33
C LEU A 177 -11.69 -0.26 -18.19
N PHE A 178 -10.56 0.44 -18.26
CA PHE A 178 -9.49 0.38 -17.25
C PHE A 178 -9.32 1.74 -16.58
N ILE A 179 -9.33 1.77 -15.24
CA ILE A 179 -9.20 2.99 -14.43
C ILE A 179 -7.91 2.86 -13.60
N SER A 180 -7.00 3.81 -13.74
CA SER A 180 -5.74 3.85 -12.99
C SER A 180 -5.28 5.28 -12.75
N HIS A 181 -4.49 5.47 -11.70
CA HIS A 181 -3.79 6.71 -11.39
C HIS A 181 -2.35 6.71 -11.93
N ASP A 182 -1.82 5.56 -12.35
CA ASP A 182 -0.48 5.44 -12.93
C ASP A 182 -0.55 5.55 -14.46
N LEU A 183 -0.06 6.68 -14.97
CA LEU A 183 0.02 6.97 -16.40
C LEU A 183 0.91 5.98 -17.17
N ARG A 184 1.91 5.36 -16.52
CA ARG A 184 2.79 4.37 -17.17
C ARG A 184 2.02 3.11 -17.56
N VAL A 185 1.16 2.66 -16.66
CA VAL A 185 0.29 1.50 -16.89
C VAL A 185 -0.73 1.85 -17.98
N VAL A 186 -1.40 2.99 -17.86
CA VAL A 186 -2.40 3.43 -18.85
C VAL A 186 -1.80 3.51 -20.25
N ARG A 187 -0.57 4.04 -20.39
CA ARG A 187 0.13 4.13 -21.68
C ARG A 187 0.33 2.78 -22.38
N HIS A 188 0.50 1.70 -21.60
CA HIS A 188 0.77 0.37 -22.15
C HIS A 188 -0.51 -0.42 -22.46
N VAL A 189 -1.60 -0.16 -21.73
CA VAL A 189 -2.82 -0.98 -21.78
C VAL A 189 -3.93 -0.36 -22.62
N ALA A 190 -4.08 0.96 -22.57
CA ALA A 190 -5.21 1.63 -23.17
C ALA A 190 -4.96 2.00 -24.63
N HIS A 191 -5.99 1.88 -25.47
CA HIS A 191 -6.00 2.40 -26.84
C HIS A 191 -6.43 3.89 -26.89
N ARG A 192 -7.35 4.26 -25.99
CA ARG A 192 -7.87 5.62 -25.79
C ARG A 192 -7.88 5.92 -24.30
N VAL A 193 -7.56 7.17 -23.95
CA VAL A 193 -7.46 7.61 -22.56
C VAL A 193 -8.37 8.81 -22.32
N ALA A 194 -9.22 8.70 -21.31
CA ALA A 194 -9.99 9.82 -20.77
C ALA A 194 -9.30 10.32 -19.48
N VAL A 195 -8.84 11.56 -19.50
CA VAL A 195 -8.31 12.24 -18.31
C VAL A 195 -9.47 12.91 -17.60
N MET A 196 -9.57 12.70 -16.29
CA MET A 196 -10.61 13.28 -15.45
C MET A 196 -10.04 14.20 -14.37
N TYR A 197 -10.75 15.28 -14.06
CA TYR A 197 -10.46 16.15 -12.94
C TYR A 197 -11.75 16.51 -12.19
N LEU A 198 -11.76 16.26 -10.87
CA LEU A 198 -12.91 16.50 -9.98
C LEU A 198 -14.23 15.99 -10.58
N GLY A 199 -14.24 14.77 -11.14
CA GLY A 199 -15.44 14.12 -11.67
C GLY A 199 -15.87 14.53 -13.09
N LYS A 200 -15.08 15.32 -13.82
CA LYS A 200 -15.34 15.66 -15.23
C LYS A 200 -14.24 15.15 -16.14
N ILE A 201 -14.60 14.69 -17.34
CA ILE A 201 -13.64 14.39 -18.40
C ILE A 201 -13.13 15.72 -18.95
N VAL A 202 -11.83 15.96 -18.80
CA VAL A 202 -11.18 17.18 -19.28
C VAL A 202 -10.51 16.99 -20.63
N GLU A 203 -10.14 15.75 -20.96
CA GLU A 203 -9.53 15.39 -22.23
C GLU A 203 -9.78 13.91 -22.55
N LEU A 204 -10.08 13.60 -23.81
CA LEU A 204 -10.21 12.23 -24.33
C LEU A 204 -9.46 12.16 -25.65
N ALA A 205 -8.45 11.30 -25.75
CA ALA A 205 -7.60 11.20 -26.93
C ALA A 205 -7.08 9.77 -27.13
N PRO A 206 -6.61 9.42 -28.35
CA PRO A 206 -5.77 8.24 -28.55
C PRO A 206 -4.55 8.30 -27.63
N THR A 207 -4.15 7.15 -27.08
CA THR A 207 -3.09 7.08 -26.07
C THR A 207 -1.80 7.74 -26.55
N GLU A 208 -1.32 7.38 -27.74
CA GLU A 208 -0.05 7.91 -28.27
C GLU A 208 -0.07 9.43 -28.39
N GLU A 209 -1.15 9.99 -28.96
CA GLU A 209 -1.28 11.43 -29.12
C GLU A 209 -1.34 12.14 -27.77
N LEU A 210 -2.11 11.61 -26.80
CA LEU A 210 -2.23 12.20 -25.46
C LEU A 210 -0.85 12.34 -24.81
N PHE A 211 -0.06 11.27 -24.84
CA PHE A 211 1.28 11.23 -24.24
C PHE A 211 2.33 12.04 -25.02
N LEU A 212 2.15 12.22 -26.33
CA LEU A 212 2.96 13.13 -27.13
C LEU A 212 2.67 14.58 -26.77
N LYS A 213 1.39 14.95 -26.74
CA LYS A 213 0.93 16.31 -26.46
C LYS A 213 -0.50 16.31 -25.93
N GLY A 214 -0.64 16.52 -24.63
CA GLY A 214 -1.92 16.83 -24.00
C GLY A 214 -2.36 18.25 -24.35
N TYR A 215 -3.63 18.43 -24.70
CA TYR A 215 -4.22 19.73 -25.03
C TYR A 215 -4.77 20.44 -23.80
N HIS A 216 -5.26 19.72 -22.80
CA HIS A 216 -5.69 20.34 -21.56
C HIS A 216 -4.48 20.64 -20.66
N PRO A 217 -4.36 21.85 -20.06
CA PRO A 217 -3.25 22.19 -19.17
C PRO A 217 -3.00 21.18 -18.04
N TYR A 218 -4.07 20.65 -17.45
CA TYR A 218 -3.98 19.57 -16.46
C TYR A 218 -3.30 18.31 -17.01
N SER A 219 -3.71 17.82 -18.19
CA SER A 219 -3.11 16.64 -18.82
C SER A 219 -1.62 16.84 -19.11
N GLN A 220 -1.23 18.04 -19.59
CA GLN A 220 0.18 18.35 -19.81
C GLN A 220 1.00 18.27 -18.52
N ILE A 221 0.48 18.82 -17.43
CA ILE A 221 1.21 18.80 -16.16
C ILE A 221 1.30 17.37 -15.63
N LEU A 222 0.22 16.59 -15.72
CA LEU A 222 0.21 15.17 -15.35
C LEU A 222 1.26 14.37 -16.11
N ILE A 223 1.36 14.53 -17.43
CA ILE A 223 2.32 13.81 -18.26
C ILE A 223 3.76 14.24 -17.96
N LYS A 224 3.99 15.54 -17.73
CA LYS A 224 5.32 16.07 -17.38
C LYS A 224 5.78 15.67 -15.98
N ALA A 225 4.85 15.45 -15.05
CA ALA A 225 5.13 14.98 -13.71
C ALA A 225 5.41 13.47 -13.63
N ALA A 226 5.06 12.71 -14.68
CA ALA A 226 5.33 11.27 -14.70
C ALA A 226 6.85 10.99 -14.67
N PRO A 227 7.34 10.11 -13.80
CA PRO A 227 8.75 9.84 -13.65
C PRO A 227 9.35 9.25 -14.92
N ILE A 228 10.48 9.83 -15.35
CA ILE A 228 11.23 9.37 -16.53
C ILE A 228 12.02 8.11 -16.13
N LEU A 229 12.04 7.09 -16.99
CA LEU A 229 12.73 5.81 -16.75
C LEU A 229 14.26 5.89 -16.86
N ASP A 230 14.82 7.05 -17.21
CA ASP A 230 16.26 7.25 -17.33
C ASP A 230 16.85 7.73 -15.99
N PRO A 231 17.72 6.94 -15.33
CA PRO A 231 18.37 7.32 -14.08
C PRO A 231 19.21 8.61 -14.16
N ARG A 232 19.57 9.05 -15.37
CA ARG A 232 20.36 10.26 -15.62
C ARG A 232 19.52 11.48 -15.94
N ALA A 233 18.23 11.31 -16.25
CA ALA A 233 17.33 12.41 -16.50
C ALA A 233 16.91 13.04 -15.16
N ARG A 234 17.40 14.26 -14.87
CA ARG A 234 16.84 15.06 -13.76
C ARG A 234 15.40 15.41 -14.11
N THR A 235 14.43 14.82 -13.42
CA THR A 235 13.05 15.28 -13.46
C THR A 235 13.03 16.75 -13.04
N ARG A 236 12.77 17.66 -13.98
CA ARG A 236 12.48 19.05 -13.62
C ARG A 236 11.16 19.02 -12.86
N GLU A 237 11.19 19.54 -11.64
CA GLU A 237 10.08 19.61 -10.71
C GLU A 237 9.02 20.57 -11.28
N TYR A 238 8.13 20.06 -12.14
CA TYR A 238 6.89 20.75 -12.50
C TYR A 238 5.86 20.42 -11.43
N ALA A 239 6.05 20.97 -10.23
CA ALA A 239 5.06 20.89 -9.18
C ALA A 239 3.85 21.76 -9.59
N ILE A 240 2.66 21.17 -9.62
CA ILE A 240 1.43 21.95 -9.71
C ILE A 240 1.36 22.80 -8.44
N GLU A 241 1.36 24.12 -8.58
CA GLU A 241 1.22 25.01 -7.43
C GLU A 241 -0.19 24.89 -6.82
N GLY A 242 -0.24 24.90 -5.49
CA GLY A 242 -1.48 24.84 -4.72
C GLY A 242 -2.04 23.43 -4.50
N GLU A 243 -2.81 23.30 -3.43
CA GLU A 243 -3.55 22.08 -3.07
C GLU A 243 -4.76 21.88 -4.00
N PRO A 244 -5.13 20.62 -4.31
CA PRO A 244 -6.38 20.35 -5.02
C PRO A 244 -7.58 20.84 -4.19
N PRO A 245 -8.58 21.49 -4.79
CA PRO A 245 -9.73 22.00 -4.07
C PRO A 245 -10.59 20.84 -3.55
N SER A 246 -11.32 21.10 -2.47
CA SER A 246 -12.21 20.12 -1.86
C SER A 246 -13.27 19.63 -2.85
N PRO A 247 -13.49 18.31 -3.02
CA PRO A 247 -14.58 17.77 -3.82
C PRO A 247 -15.98 18.19 -3.33
N ILE A 248 -16.10 18.66 -2.09
CA ILE A 248 -17.36 19.18 -1.51
C ILE A 248 -17.66 20.60 -2.01
N ASN A 249 -16.62 21.41 -2.22
CA ASN A 249 -16.74 22.80 -2.67
C ASN A 249 -16.05 22.97 -4.03
N VAL A 250 -16.72 22.47 -5.07
CA VAL A 250 -16.19 22.52 -6.44
C VAL A 250 -16.16 23.96 -6.96
N PRO A 251 -15.03 24.42 -7.54
CA PRO A 251 -14.94 25.77 -8.11
C PRO A 251 -15.99 26.00 -9.20
N LYS A 252 -16.50 27.24 -9.31
CA LYS A 252 -17.37 27.66 -10.42
C LYS A 252 -16.57 27.73 -11.73
N GLY A 253 -17.26 27.51 -12.85
CA GLY A 253 -16.66 27.49 -14.18
C GLY A 253 -15.80 26.25 -14.44
N CYS A 254 -14.62 26.43 -15.02
CA CYS A 254 -13.63 25.38 -15.21
C CYS A 254 -13.10 24.90 -13.85
N ARG A 255 -13.30 23.62 -13.52
CA ARG A 255 -12.88 23.04 -12.24
C ARG A 255 -11.38 23.16 -11.96
N PHE A 256 -10.56 23.24 -12.99
CA PHE A 256 -9.10 23.34 -12.89
C PHE A 256 -8.58 24.79 -12.84
N HIS A 257 -9.43 25.81 -13.02
CA HIS A 257 -8.97 27.21 -13.08
C HIS A 257 -8.13 27.68 -11.87
N PRO A 258 -8.32 27.21 -10.62
CA PRO A 258 -7.52 27.69 -9.48
C PRO A 258 -6.04 27.28 -9.56
N ARG A 259 -5.74 26.22 -10.34
CA ARG A 259 -4.39 25.63 -10.48
C ARG A 259 -3.89 25.69 -11.93
N CYS A 260 -4.66 26.30 -12.82
CA CYS A 260 -4.32 26.38 -14.23
C CYS A 260 -3.47 27.64 -14.48
N PRO A 261 -2.24 27.51 -15.00
CA PRO A 261 -1.40 28.66 -15.32
C PRO A 261 -1.93 29.49 -16.50
N TYR A 262 -2.88 28.95 -17.26
CA TYR A 262 -3.52 29.60 -18.41
C TYR A 262 -4.97 30.03 -18.13
N ALA A 263 -5.36 30.16 -16.85
CA ALA A 263 -6.72 30.56 -16.50
C ALA A 263 -7.01 32.01 -16.89
N GLY A 264 -7.99 32.22 -17.78
CA GLY A 264 -8.59 33.53 -18.05
C GLY A 264 -9.87 33.77 -17.24
N GLU A 265 -10.48 34.95 -17.40
CA GLU A 265 -11.71 35.32 -16.66
C GLU A 265 -12.90 34.39 -16.98
N VAL A 266 -13.07 33.99 -18.24
CA VAL A 266 -14.14 33.06 -18.67
C VAL A 266 -14.06 31.72 -17.93
N CYS A 267 -12.86 31.26 -17.58
CA CYS A 267 -12.65 30.00 -16.85
C CYS A 267 -13.23 30.03 -15.42
N ARG A 268 -13.46 31.20 -14.83
CA ARG A 268 -14.02 31.34 -13.47
C ARG A 268 -15.54 31.34 -13.46
N THR A 269 -16.16 31.70 -14.58
CA THR A 269 -17.61 31.89 -14.68
C THR A 269 -18.30 30.78 -15.44
N GLU A 270 -17.66 30.20 -16.46
CA GLU A 270 -18.28 29.27 -17.41
C GLU A 270 -17.54 27.92 -17.43
N GLU A 271 -18.29 26.81 -17.31
CA GLU A 271 -17.74 25.46 -17.41
C GLU A 271 -17.52 25.14 -18.90
N PRO A 272 -16.31 24.75 -19.33
CA PRO A 272 -16.05 24.45 -20.73
C PRO A 272 -16.74 23.13 -21.13
N ASP A 273 -17.39 23.13 -22.28
CA ASP A 273 -17.96 21.92 -22.87
C ASP A 273 -16.88 21.01 -23.45
N LEU A 274 -17.15 19.70 -23.46
CA LEU A 274 -16.26 18.71 -24.05
C LEU A 274 -16.39 18.73 -25.58
N CYS A 275 -15.61 19.60 -26.23
CA CYS A 275 -15.66 19.79 -27.67
C CYS A 275 -14.72 18.85 -28.41
N ALA A 276 -15.16 18.34 -29.56
CA ALA A 276 -14.30 17.58 -30.46
C ALA A 276 -13.23 18.51 -31.07
N THR A 277 -11.99 18.04 -31.08
CA THR A 277 -10.87 18.65 -31.79
C THR A 277 -10.46 17.74 -32.94
N GLU A 278 -9.27 17.95 -33.52
CA GLU A 278 -8.73 17.10 -34.59
C GLU A 278 -8.59 15.62 -34.17
N ASN A 279 -8.66 14.70 -35.15
CA ASN A 279 -8.38 13.26 -35.01
C ASN A 279 -9.18 12.50 -33.93
N GLY A 280 -10.42 12.90 -33.67
CA GLY A 280 -11.29 12.20 -32.71
C GLY A 280 -10.88 12.42 -31.24
N ARG A 281 -10.13 13.49 -30.99
CA ARG A 281 -9.83 14.02 -29.66
C ARG A 281 -10.98 14.89 -29.17
N TYR A 282 -11.15 14.96 -27.85
CA TYR A 282 -12.10 15.84 -27.20
C TYR A 282 -11.45 16.54 -26.03
N VAL A 283 -11.70 17.84 -25.88
CA VAL A 283 -11.08 18.66 -24.82
C VAL A 283 -12.13 19.59 -24.23
N ALA A 284 -12.22 19.62 -22.90
CA ALA A 284 -13.04 20.58 -22.18
C ALA A 284 -12.17 21.73 -21.65
N CYS A 285 -11.82 22.67 -22.53
CA CYS A 285 -10.99 23.82 -22.18
C CYS A 285 -11.33 25.04 -23.04
N HIS A 286 -11.40 26.23 -22.42
CA HIS A 286 -11.55 27.51 -23.14
C HIS A 286 -10.26 27.93 -23.87
N PHE A 287 -9.09 27.49 -23.37
CA PHE A 287 -7.77 27.81 -23.93
C PHE A 287 -6.94 26.53 -24.13
N PRO A 288 -7.34 25.65 -25.08
CA PRO A 288 -6.63 24.40 -25.33
C PRO A 288 -5.25 24.66 -25.95
N LEU A 289 -4.25 23.87 -25.55
CA LEU A 289 -2.84 24.03 -25.95
C LEU A 289 -2.54 23.35 -27.30
N MET A 290 -3.34 23.67 -28.32
CA MET A 290 -3.19 23.20 -29.71
C MET A 290 -2.07 23.98 -30.42
N GLY A 291 -0.83 23.77 -30.01
CA GLY A 291 0.35 24.34 -30.70
C GLY A 291 0.86 23.49 -31.87
#